data_AF-A0A6A3PKK2-F1
#
_entry.id   AF-A0A6A3PKK2-F1
#
_cell.length_a   1.000
_cell.length_b   1.000
_cell.length_c   1.000
_cell.angle_alpha   90.00
_cell.angle_beta   90.00
_cell.angle_gamma   90.00
#
_symmetry.space_group_name_H-M   'P 1'
#
loop_
_entity.id
_entity.type
_entity.pdbx_description
1 polymer ?
#
loop_
_entity_poly.entity_id
_entity_poly.type
_entity_poly.pdbx_seq_one_letter_code
_entity_poly.pdbx_strand_id
1 'polypeptide(L)' 'MTATFSPNDSRKRSSPTAGTNAKQRKSRRKFDLPYELLSQYFHMSQKEAAKCLKVSVITVKRNCKRYGFKWPYR' A
#
# COMPACT_ATOMS: atom_id res chain seq x y z
N MET A 1 6.71 -28.51 -38.05
CA MET A 1 5.97 -27.35 -37.51
C MET A 1 6.26 -27.26 -36.01
N THR A 2 7.24 -26.45 -35.60
CA THR A 2 7.56 -26.22 -34.18
C THR A 2 7.79 -24.73 -34.00
N ALA A 3 6.82 -24.05 -33.40
CA ALA A 3 6.94 -22.62 -33.07
C ALA A 3 7.73 -22.48 -31.75
N THR A 4 8.89 -21.83 -31.81
CA THR A 4 9.66 -21.45 -30.62
C THR A 4 9.10 -20.14 -30.05
N PHE A 5 8.45 -20.22 -28.88
CA PHE A 5 8.02 -19.04 -28.14
C PHE A 5 9.17 -18.55 -27.26
N SER A 6 9.76 -17.40 -27.60
CA SER A 6 10.71 -16.68 -26.74
C SER A 6 9.96 -15.58 -25.98
N PRO A 7 9.88 -15.61 -24.63
CA PRO A 7 9.41 -14.47 -23.88
C PRO A 7 10.61 -13.60 -23.54
N ASN A 8 10.98 -12.69 -24.44
CA ASN A 8 11.85 -11.57 -24.08
C ASN A 8 11.02 -10.30 -23.99
N ASP A 9 10.48 -10.02 -22.81
CA ASP A 9 9.95 -8.70 -22.50
C ASP A 9 10.24 -8.36 -21.04
N SER A 10 11.53 -8.27 -20.73
CA SER A 10 12.00 -7.63 -19.50
C SER A 10 11.70 -6.13 -19.59
N ARG A 11 10.45 -5.73 -19.35
CA ARG A 11 10.09 -4.32 -19.06
C ARG A 11 10.73 -3.91 -17.74
N LYS A 12 12.04 -3.67 -17.76
CA LYS A 12 12.73 -2.89 -16.73
C LYS A 12 12.19 -1.47 -16.84
N ARG A 13 11.10 -1.20 -16.11
CA ARG A 13 10.61 0.16 -15.90
C ARG A 13 11.77 0.95 -15.32
N SER A 14 12.26 1.93 -16.08
CA SER A 14 13.30 2.86 -15.66
C SER A 14 12.89 3.48 -14.32
N SER A 15 13.78 3.36 -13.34
CA SER A 15 13.65 4.01 -12.04
C SER A 15 13.58 5.52 -12.28
N PRO A 16 12.65 6.26 -11.66
CA PRO A 16 12.66 7.71 -11.81
C PRO A 16 13.93 8.22 -11.14
N THR A 17 14.85 8.76 -11.95
CA THR A 17 16.01 9.51 -11.50
C THR A 17 15.54 10.62 -10.57
N ALA A 18 16.07 10.62 -9.35
CA ALA A 18 15.76 11.60 -8.31
C ALA A 18 16.28 12.99 -8.70
N GLY A 19 15.57 13.65 -9.61
CA GLY A 19 15.74 15.07 -9.89
C GLY A 19 15.17 15.88 -8.71
N THR A 20 15.98 16.79 -8.19
CA THR A 20 15.79 17.63 -6.99
C THR A 20 14.66 18.68 -7.09
N ASN A 21 13.59 18.39 -7.82
CA ASN A 21 12.41 19.25 -7.90
C ASN A 21 11.13 18.43 -7.91
N ALA A 22 10.96 17.59 -6.87
CA ALA A 22 9.71 16.90 -6.64
C ALA A 22 8.66 17.91 -6.19
N LYS A 23 7.98 18.55 -7.17
CA LYS A 23 6.76 19.33 -6.97
C LYS A 23 5.91 18.61 -5.93
N GLN A 24 5.74 19.23 -4.76
CA GLN A 24 5.08 18.61 -3.62
C GLN A 24 3.69 18.13 -4.10
N ARG A 25 3.55 16.82 -4.34
CA ARG A 25 2.28 16.28 -4.89
C ARG A 25 1.22 16.63 -3.84
N LYS A 26 0.29 17.52 -4.22
CA LYS A 26 -0.76 18.15 -3.40
C LYS A 26 -1.59 17.19 -2.53
N SER A 27 -1.43 15.87 -2.65
CA SER A 27 -2.34 14.88 -2.11
C SER A 27 -1.62 13.61 -1.66
N ARG A 28 -0.70 13.71 -0.71
CA ARG A 28 -0.42 12.54 0.15
C ARG A 28 -0.87 12.90 1.55
N ARG A 29 -2.18 12.99 1.74
CA ARG A 29 -2.79 13.20 3.05
C ARG A 29 -2.28 12.07 3.95
N LYS A 30 -1.39 12.40 4.87
CA LYS A 30 -0.89 11.46 5.87
C LYS A 30 -2.07 11.22 6.80
N PHE A 31 -2.68 10.05 6.66
CA PHE A 31 -3.69 9.60 7.60
C PHE A 31 -2.93 8.79 8.64
N ASP A 32 -2.63 9.44 9.76
CA ASP A 32 -2.08 8.78 10.93
C ASP A 32 -3.25 8.22 11.71
N LEU A 33 -3.38 6.89 11.70
CA LEU A 33 -4.44 6.16 12.40
C LEU A 33 -3.82 5.61 13.69
N PRO A 34 -4.23 6.05 14.89
CA PRO A 34 -3.64 5.58 16.14
C PRO A 34 -3.89 4.08 16.33
N TYR A 35 -2.96 3.40 17.01
CA TYR A 35 -3.07 1.96 17.28
C TYR A 35 -4.39 1.58 17.96
N GLU A 36 -4.82 2.37 18.95
CA GLU A 36 -6.08 2.16 19.68
C GLU A 36 -7.30 2.14 18.77
N LEU A 37 -7.29 2.95 17.71
CA LEU A 37 -8.35 2.95 16.72
C LEU A 37 -8.26 1.69 15.85
N LEU A 38 -7.06 1.29 15.41
CA LEU A 38 -6.89 0.06 14.63
C LEU A 38 -7.30 -1.18 15.42
N SER A 39 -6.97 -1.24 16.72
CA SER A 39 -7.23 -2.43 17.55
C SER A 39 -8.72 -2.72 17.72
N GLN A 40 -9.56 -1.69 17.67
CA GLN A 40 -11.02 -1.86 17.66
C GLN A 40 -11.51 -2.64 16.43
N TYR A 41 -10.78 -2.60 15.30
CA TYR A 41 -11.16 -3.28 14.05
C TYR A 41 -10.40 -4.59 13.81
N PHE A 42 -9.62 -5.10 14.77
CA PHE A 42 -8.89 -6.37 14.61
C PHE A 42 -9.77 -7.61 14.54
N HIS A 43 -11.07 -7.47 14.82
CA HIS A 43 -12.07 -8.52 14.64
C HIS A 43 -12.56 -8.68 13.19
N MET A 44 -12.18 -7.77 12.27
CA MET A 44 -12.65 -7.79 10.88
C MET A 44 -11.50 -7.76 9.87
N SER A 45 -11.83 -8.02 8.60
CA SER A 45 -10.83 -8.02 7.53
C SER A 45 -10.26 -6.62 7.29
N GLN A 46 -9.03 -6.54 6.79
CA GLN A 46 -8.37 -5.27 6.49
C GLN A 46 -9.16 -4.43 5.47
N LYS A 47 -9.92 -5.08 4.57
CA LYS A 47 -10.80 -4.40 3.60
C LYS A 47 -12.00 -3.77 4.29
N GLU A 48 -12.61 -4.47 5.24
CA GLU A 48 -13.76 -3.95 6.00
C GLU A 48 -13.34 -2.83 6.94
N ALA A 49 -12.24 -2.99 7.66
CA ALA A 49 -11.70 -1.94 8.52
C ALA A 49 -11.43 -0.65 7.73
N ALA A 50 -10.87 -0.79 6.51
CA ALA A 50 -10.67 0.34 5.62
C ALA A 50 -11.98 1.02 5.20
N LYS A 51 -13.04 0.26 4.94
CA LYS A 51 -14.38 0.79 4.65
C LYS A 51 -14.96 1.55 5.85
N CYS A 52 -14.89 0.97 7.05
CA CYS A 52 -15.38 1.59 8.28
C CYS A 52 -14.64 2.90 8.58
N LEU A 53 -13.32 2.91 8.41
CA LEU A 53 -12.46 4.07 8.64
C LEU A 53 -12.50 5.09 7.48
N LYS A 54 -13.23 4.81 6.39
CA LYS A 54 -13.29 5.62 5.16
C LYS A 54 -11.90 5.94 4.58
N VAL A 55 -10.97 5.00 4.69
CA VAL A 55 -9.60 5.12 4.15
C VAL A 55 -9.31 4.03 3.13
N SER A 56 -8.25 4.21 2.36
CA SER A 56 -7.78 3.14 1.47
C SER A 56 -7.15 1.98 2.27
N VAL A 57 -7.26 0.75 1.77
CA VAL A 57 -6.59 -0.44 2.35
C VAL A 57 -5.08 -0.24 2.46
N ILE A 58 -4.48 0.48 1.50
CA ILE A 58 -3.05 0.82 1.50
C ILE A 58 -2.70 1.72 2.70
N THR A 59 -3.61 2.61 3.11
CA THR A 59 -3.43 3.47 4.28
C THR A 59 -3.37 2.64 5.56
N VAL A 60 -4.28 1.69 5.73
CA VAL A 60 -4.28 0.76 6.88
C VAL A 60 -3.00 -0.07 6.89
N LYS A 61 -2.62 -0.66 5.75
CA LYS A 61 -1.37 -1.44 5.61
C LYS A 61 -0.12 -0.62 5.95
N ARG A 62 -0.06 0.64 5.51
CA ARG A 62 1.06 1.56 5.84
C ARG A 62 1.13 1.85 7.33
N ASN A 63 -0.01 2.09 7.98
CA ASN A 63 -0.06 2.33 9.42
C ASN A 63 0.38 1.09 10.20
N CYS A 64 -0.11 -0.10 9.84
CA CYS A 64 0.35 -1.36 10.45
C CYS A 64 1.88 -1.52 10.32
N LYS A 65 2.44 -1.23 9.14
CA LYS A 65 3.89 -1.27 8.91
C LYS A 65 4.64 -0.25 9.77
N ARG A 66 4.08 0.93 10.03
CA ARG A 66 4.68 1.95 10.91
C ARG A 66 4.72 1.51 12.38
N TYR A 67 3.67 0.84 12.83
CA TYR A 67 3.60 0.30 14.19
C TYR A 67 4.30 -1.06 14.35
N GLY A 68 4.81 -1.65 13.27
CA GLY A 68 5.59 -2.89 13.33
C GLY A 68 4.77 -4.18 13.47
N PHE A 69 3.45 -4.13 13.33
CA PHE A 69 2.60 -5.33 13.42
C PHE A 69 1.93 -5.67 12.09
N LYS A 70 1.54 -6.93 11.96
CA LYS A 70 0.74 -7.44 10.83
C LYS A 70 -0.72 -7.45 11.24
N TRP A 71 -1.61 -7.11 10.30
CA TRP A 71 -3.05 -7.20 10.55
C TRP A 71 -3.42 -8.62 11.00
N PRO A 72 -4.06 -8.79 12.17
CA PRO A 72 -4.25 -10.11 12.80
C PRO A 72 -5.29 -10.96 12.07
N TYR A 73 -6.32 -10.35 11.50
CA TYR A 73 -7.38 -11.06 10.78
C TYR A 73 -6.97 -11.33 9.32
N ARG A 74 -6.74 -12.59 8.96
CA ARG A 74 -6.23 -12.97 7.64
C ARG A 74 -7.30 -13.63 6.76
#